data_AF-A0A258HAP7-F1
#
_entry.id   AF-A0A258HAP7-F1
#
_cell.length_a   1.000
_cell.length_b   1.000
_cell.length_c   1.000
_cell.angle_alpha   90.00
_cell.angle_beta   90.00
_cell.angle_gamma   90.00
#
_symmetry.space_group_name_H-M   'P 1'
#
loop_
_entity.id
_entity.type
_entity.pdbx_description
1 polymer ?
#
loop_
_entity_poly.entity_id
_entity_poly.type
_entity_poly.pdbx_seq_one_letter_code
_entity_poly.pdbx_strand_id
1 'polypeptide(L)'
;MEKYVPREIAKERATLSLPECVARADELIEKNGICLMLMDIIGSRRFFHDSQFRRDFLVLTSDLSYLFEEYLPEHSLIVADRPEQGFNILLGDGVAAGINSSVVIPLAVEYTETFYPHIPFRYGVAEDGWDRPNIALLK
;
A
#
# COMPACT_ATOMS: atom_id res chain seq x y z
N MET A 1 20.89 -31.95 -6.26
CA MET A 1 21.69 -30.74 -5.97
C MET A 1 21.21 -29.63 -6.88
N GLU A 2 20.16 -28.93 -6.45
CA GLU A 2 19.69 -27.73 -7.15
C GLU A 2 20.64 -26.58 -6.87
N LYS A 3 21.08 -25.93 -7.94
CA LYS A 3 22.05 -24.84 -7.90
C LYS A 3 21.40 -23.62 -7.24
N TYR A 4 21.99 -23.21 -6.12
CA TYR A 4 21.72 -21.95 -5.45
C TYR A 4 21.92 -20.79 -6.45
N VAL A 5 20.83 -20.13 -6.84
CA VAL A 5 20.89 -18.88 -7.61
C VAL A 5 21.23 -17.76 -6.62
N PRO A 6 22.29 -16.96 -6.85
CA PRO A 6 22.70 -15.91 -5.92
C PRO A 6 21.59 -14.88 -5.69
N ARG A 7 21.38 -14.51 -4.42
CA ARG A 7 20.55 -13.39 -3.96
C ARG A 7 21.15 -12.03 -4.36
N GLU A 8 21.25 -11.76 -5.65
CA GLU A 8 21.59 -10.44 -6.21
C GLU A 8 20.54 -9.93 -7.20
N ILE A 9 19.28 -10.36 -7.03
CA ILE A 9 18.11 -9.79 -7.72
C ILE A 9 17.14 -9.22 -6.68
N ALA A 10 17.63 -8.21 -5.97
CA ALA A 10 16.80 -7.16 -5.38
C ALA A 10 17.61 -5.86 -5.44
N LYS A 11 18.25 -5.61 -6.60
CA LYS A 11 18.64 -4.25 -6.98
C LYS A 11 17.38 -3.40 -6.90
N GLU A 12 17.40 -2.42 -6.00
CA GLU A 12 16.52 -1.24 -5.95
C GLU A 12 15.26 -1.40 -6.79
N ARG A 13 14.19 -1.98 -6.20
CA ARG A 13 12.85 -1.76 -6.75
C ARG A 13 12.68 -0.24 -6.77
N ALA A 14 12.74 0.36 -7.96
CA ALA A 14 12.62 1.79 -8.17
C ALA A 14 11.41 2.29 -7.38
N THR A 15 11.68 2.97 -6.27
CA THR A 15 10.66 3.77 -5.58
C THR A 15 10.30 4.88 -6.53
N LEU A 16 9.08 4.81 -7.08
CA LEU A 16 8.51 5.93 -7.82
C LEU A 16 8.57 7.16 -6.90
N SER A 17 8.99 8.28 -7.44
CA SER A 17 8.83 9.57 -6.78
C SER A 17 7.34 9.86 -6.57
N LEU A 18 7.01 10.76 -5.64
CA LEU A 18 5.62 11.15 -5.40
C LEU A 18 4.90 11.61 -6.69
N PRO A 19 5.50 12.45 -7.57
CA PRO A 19 4.87 12.79 -8.86
C PRO A 19 4.64 11.58 -9.77
N GLU A 20 5.56 10.61 -9.81
CA GLU A 20 5.40 9.39 -10.61
C GLU A 20 4.31 8.47 -10.04
N CYS A 21 4.17 8.39 -8.72
CA CYS A 21 3.06 7.69 -8.08
C CYS A 21 1.71 8.29 -8.46
N VAL A 22 1.59 9.63 -8.42
CA VAL A 22 0.36 10.33 -8.79
C VAL A 22 0.02 10.11 -10.27
N ALA A 23 0.98 10.34 -11.17
CA ALA A 23 0.74 10.15 -12.60
C ALA A 23 0.32 8.72 -12.94
N ARG A 24 0.96 7.72 -12.31
CA ARG A 24 0.59 6.32 -12.52
C ARG A 24 -0.77 5.96 -11.90
N ALA A 25 -1.12 6.58 -10.78
CA ALA A 25 -2.44 6.42 -10.18
C ALA A 25 -3.53 6.97 -11.11
N ASP A 26 -3.32 8.15 -11.70
CA ASP A 26 -4.23 8.75 -12.67
C ASP A 26 -4.46 7.80 -13.86
N GLU A 27 -3.38 7.27 -14.45
CA GLU A 27 -3.47 6.31 -15.55
C GLU A 27 -4.29 5.06 -15.19
N LEU A 28 -4.07 4.51 -13.99
CA LEU A 28 -4.75 3.30 -13.54
C LEU A 28 -6.21 3.55 -13.18
N ILE A 29 -6.51 4.69 -12.55
CA ILE A 29 -7.87 5.10 -12.20
C ILE A 29 -8.66 5.43 -13.47
N GLU A 30 -8.07 6.11 -14.45
CA GLU A 30 -8.74 6.36 -15.74
C GLU A 30 -9.09 5.05 -16.44
N LYS A 31 -8.18 4.07 -16.38
CA LYS A 31 -8.37 2.76 -17.01
C LYS A 31 -9.42 1.89 -16.30
N ASN A 32 -9.40 1.84 -14.98
CA ASN A 32 -10.12 0.83 -14.18
C ASN A 32 -11.17 1.40 -13.21
N GLY A 33 -11.22 2.72 -13.05
CA GLY A 33 -11.99 3.42 -12.02
C GLY A 33 -11.34 3.42 -10.63
N ILE A 34 -10.44 2.46 -10.34
CA ILE A 34 -9.79 2.27 -9.04
C ILE A 34 -8.33 1.82 -9.28
N CYS A 35 -7.42 2.23 -8.42
CA CYS A 35 -6.07 1.64 -8.32
C CYS A 35 -5.70 1.29 -6.88
N LEU A 36 -4.69 0.45 -6.70
CA LEU A 36 -4.17 0.06 -5.41
C LEU A 36 -3.06 1.03 -4.97
N MET A 37 -3.25 1.74 -3.88
CA MET A 37 -2.19 2.47 -3.18
C MET A 37 -1.51 1.55 -2.15
N LEU A 38 -0.18 1.58 -2.12
CA LEU A 38 0.67 0.78 -1.23
C LEU A 38 1.52 1.71 -0.35
N MET A 39 1.57 1.40 0.95
CA MET A 39 2.43 2.06 1.93
C MET A 39 3.26 1.00 2.67
N ASP A 40 4.52 0.86 2.28
CA ASP A 40 5.46 -0.13 2.82
C ASP A 40 6.39 0.47 3.88
N ILE A 41 6.56 -0.18 5.03
CA ILE A 41 7.36 0.34 6.14
C ILE A 41 8.86 0.07 5.89
N ILE A 42 9.65 1.14 5.77
CA ILE A 42 11.09 1.04 5.56
C ILE A 42 11.76 0.44 6.80
N GLY A 43 12.34 -0.74 6.64
CA GLY A 43 13.08 -1.40 7.71
C GLY A 43 12.19 -1.94 8.83
N SER A 44 10.94 -2.28 8.50
CA SER A 44 9.92 -2.89 9.37
C SER A 44 10.42 -3.88 10.44
N ARG A 45 11.39 -4.73 10.09
CA ARG A 45 12.01 -5.72 10.98
C ARG A 45 12.53 -5.11 12.29
N ARG A 46 12.95 -3.84 12.27
CA ARG A 46 13.43 -3.10 13.44
C ARG A 46 12.33 -2.86 14.47
N PHE A 47 11.07 -2.83 14.05
CA PHE A 47 9.91 -2.50 14.87
C PHE A 47 9.13 -3.75 15.31
N PHE A 48 9.61 -4.96 14.99
CA PHE A 48 8.84 -6.18 15.22
C PHE A 48 8.42 -6.37 16.69
N HIS A 49 9.23 -5.92 17.65
CA HIS A 49 8.91 -6.00 19.09
C HIS A 49 8.53 -4.65 19.72
N ASP A 50 8.38 -3.59 18.92
CA ASP A 50 8.04 -2.27 19.43
C ASP A 50 6.51 -2.13 19.58
N SER A 51 6.04 -2.20 20.82
CA SER A 51 4.61 -2.07 21.13
C SER A 51 4.06 -0.67 20.89
N GLN A 52 4.89 0.37 20.99
CA GLN A 52 4.47 1.74 20.76
C GLN A 52 4.29 1.97 19.26
N PHE A 53 5.27 1.55 18.46
CA PHE A 53 5.19 1.59 17.01
C PHE A 53 3.94 0.88 16.48
N ARG A 54 3.63 -0.33 16.99
CA ARG A 54 2.42 -1.07 16.59
C ARG A 54 1.14 -0.32 16.92
N ARG A 55 1.07 0.37 18.07
CA ARG A 55 -0.09 1.20 18.43
C ARG A 55 -0.22 2.39 17.49
N ASP A 56 0.87 3.12 17.28
CA ASP A 56 0.87 4.32 16.43
C ASP A 56 0.53 3.96 14.98
N PHE A 57 1.01 2.81 14.50
CA PHE A 57 0.66 2.29 13.17
C PHE A 57 -0.84 1.97 13.05
N LEU A 58 -1.46 1.37 14.06
CA LEU A 58 -2.91 1.10 14.06
C LEU A 58 -3.73 2.39 14.09
N VAL A 59 -3.30 3.38 14.88
CA VAL A 59 -3.98 4.69 14.92
C VAL A 59 -3.85 5.38 13.56
N LEU A 60 -2.65 5.41 12.98
CA LEU A 60 -2.41 5.95 11.65
C LEU A 60 -3.33 5.32 10.60
N THR A 61 -3.45 3.98 10.54
CA THR A 61 -4.32 3.32 9.56
C THR A 61 -5.80 3.70 9.73
N SER A 62 -6.23 3.88 10.98
CA SER A 62 -7.58 4.35 11.29
C SER A 62 -7.79 5.81 10.85
N ASP A 63 -6.82 6.67 11.13
CA ASP A 63 -6.86 8.09 10.76
C ASP A 63 -6.91 8.24 9.24
N LEU A 64 -6.05 7.54 8.50
CA LEU A 64 -6.04 7.56 7.03
C LEU A 64 -7.38 7.08 6.45
N SER A 65 -7.97 6.03 7.02
CA SER A 65 -9.26 5.50 6.56
C SER A 65 -10.40 6.49 6.80
N TYR A 66 -10.40 7.19 7.94
CA TYR A 66 -11.43 8.18 8.28
C TYR A 66 -11.27 9.49 7.50
N LEU A 67 -10.05 10.05 7.47
CA LEU A 67 -9.79 11.35 6.86
C LEU A 67 -9.97 11.34 5.34
N PHE A 68 -9.73 10.19 4.71
CA PHE A 68 -9.74 10.07 3.27
C PHE A 68 -10.85 9.17 2.74
N GLU A 69 -11.87 8.88 3.56
CA GLU A 69 -13.01 8.01 3.22
C GLU A 69 -13.64 8.35 1.86
N GLU A 70 -13.76 9.64 1.52
CA GLU A 70 -14.33 10.08 0.24
C GLU A 70 -13.55 9.61 -1.01
N TYR A 71 -12.27 9.30 -0.86
CA TYR A 71 -11.39 8.80 -1.93
C TYR A 71 -11.27 7.27 -1.95
N LEU A 72 -11.96 6.59 -1.02
CA LEU A 72 -11.93 5.15 -0.84
C LEU A 72 -13.26 4.56 -1.34
N PRO A 73 -13.27 3.77 -2.42
CA PRO A 73 -14.49 3.15 -2.93
C PRO A 73 -15.12 2.19 -1.90
N GLU A 74 -16.46 2.06 -1.91
CA GLU A 74 -17.22 1.21 -0.97
C GLU A 74 -16.94 -0.31 -1.07
N HIS A 75 -16.02 -0.76 -1.95
CA HIS A 75 -15.71 -2.18 -2.21
C HIS A 75 -14.22 -2.47 -2.47
N SER A 76 -13.30 -1.67 -1.93
CA SER A 76 -12.10 -1.27 -2.68
C SER A 76 -10.92 -2.23 -2.82
N LEU A 77 -10.97 -3.47 -2.30
CA LEU A 77 -10.16 -4.57 -2.84
C LEU A 77 -10.77 -5.93 -2.51
N ILE A 78 -10.81 -6.80 -3.53
CA ILE A 78 -11.11 -8.22 -3.34
C ILE A 78 -9.79 -8.92 -2.98
N VAL A 79 -9.60 -9.21 -1.69
CA VAL A 79 -8.46 -10.01 -1.22
C VAL A 79 -8.94 -11.43 -1.01
N ALA A 80 -8.48 -12.35 -1.86
CA ALA A 80 -8.74 -13.80 -1.87
C ALA A 80 -10.24 -14.21 -1.91
N ASP A 81 -11.03 -13.83 -0.93
CA ASP A 81 -12.44 -14.19 -0.73
C ASP A 81 -13.27 -13.16 0.06
N ARG A 82 -12.68 -12.04 0.49
CA ARG A 82 -13.39 -10.99 1.23
C ARG A 82 -13.10 -9.58 0.70
N PRO A 83 -14.10 -8.69 0.68
CA PRO A 83 -13.87 -7.28 0.49
C PRO A 83 -13.20 -6.70 1.74
N GLU A 84 -12.12 -5.94 1.56
CA GLU A 84 -11.55 -5.08 2.60
C GLU A 84 -11.70 -3.60 2.21
N GLN A 85 -11.77 -2.73 3.22
CA GLN A 85 -12.02 -1.30 3.04
C GLN A 85 -10.94 -0.47 3.76
N GLY A 86 -10.65 0.70 3.18
CA GLY A 86 -9.71 1.66 3.74
C GLY A 86 -8.25 1.21 3.72
N PHE A 87 -7.42 1.84 4.56
CA PHE A 87 -5.99 1.55 4.71
C PHE A 87 -5.73 0.38 5.67
N ASN A 88 -6.51 -0.71 5.57
CA ASN A 88 -6.42 -1.85 6.49
C ASN A 88 -5.90 -3.14 5.85
N ILE A 89 -5.59 -3.11 4.55
CA ILE A 89 -5.15 -4.30 3.83
C ILE A 89 -3.68 -4.52 4.12
N LEU A 90 -3.41 -5.32 5.14
CA LEU A 90 -2.06 -5.64 5.57
C LEU A 90 -1.37 -6.51 4.52
N LEU A 91 -0.36 -5.96 3.87
CA LEU A 91 0.51 -6.66 2.94
C LEU A 91 1.89 -6.83 3.57
N GLY A 92 2.05 -7.90 4.35
CA GLY A 92 3.27 -8.17 5.09
C GLY A 92 3.51 -7.12 6.19
N ASP A 93 4.42 -6.19 5.91
CA ASP A 93 4.86 -5.09 6.77
C ASP A 93 4.37 -3.72 6.32
N GLY A 94 3.40 -3.67 5.40
CA GLY A 94 2.76 -2.44 4.95
C GLY A 94 1.24 -2.50 4.98
N VAL A 95 0.61 -1.42 4.53
CA VAL A 95 -0.84 -1.32 4.31
C VAL A 95 -1.13 -0.96 2.86
N ALA A 96 -2.33 -1.31 2.41
CA ALA A 96 -2.83 -0.94 1.12
C ALA A 96 -4.28 -0.47 1.20
N ALA A 97 -4.68 0.33 0.21
CA ALA A 97 -6.04 0.80 0.03
C ALA A 97 -6.35 0.92 -1.47
N GLY A 98 -7.55 0.56 -1.88
CA GLY A 98 -8.04 0.93 -3.19
C GLY A 98 -8.47 2.39 -3.18
N ILE A 99 -8.05 3.14 -4.19
CA ILE A 99 -8.30 4.57 -4.30
C ILE A 99 -8.92 4.88 -5.67
N ASN A 100 -9.90 5.78 -5.72
CA ASN A 100 -10.53 6.24 -6.96
C ASN A 100 -10.08 7.67 -7.36
N SER A 101 -9.13 8.24 -6.62
CA SER A 101 -8.58 9.57 -6.86
C SER A 101 -7.12 9.61 -6.44
N SER A 102 -6.23 10.03 -7.34
CA SER A 102 -4.80 10.17 -7.05
C SER A 102 -4.49 11.26 -6.02
N VAL A 103 -5.44 12.17 -5.77
CA VAL A 103 -5.35 13.27 -4.80
C VAL A 103 -5.04 12.76 -3.39
N VAL A 104 -5.50 11.56 -3.03
CA VAL A 104 -5.26 10.98 -1.71
C VAL A 104 -3.78 10.68 -1.44
N ILE A 105 -2.99 10.41 -2.49
CA ILE A 105 -1.58 10.02 -2.35
C ILE A 105 -0.76 11.14 -1.67
N PRO A 106 -0.68 12.37 -2.21
CA PRO A 106 0.06 13.44 -1.56
C PRO A 106 -0.52 13.81 -0.19
N LEU A 107 -1.84 13.74 0.00
CA LEU A 107 -2.48 14.04 1.29
C LEU A 107 -2.08 13.04 2.37
N ALA A 108 -2.08 11.75 2.05
CA ALA A 108 -1.65 10.70 2.97
C ALA A 108 -0.15 10.80 3.28
N VAL A 109 0.68 11.13 2.28
CA VAL A 109 2.12 11.37 2.48
C VAL A 109 2.33 12.54 3.44
N GLU A 110 1.73 13.70 3.17
CA GLU A 110 1.84 14.88 4.03
C GLU A 110 1.37 14.60 5.46
N TYR A 111 0.24 13.92 5.60
CA TYR A 111 -0.32 13.55 6.90
C TYR A 111 0.64 12.66 7.70
N THR A 112 1.16 11.60 7.08
CA THR A 112 2.09 10.68 7.74
C THR A 112 3.42 11.35 8.10
N GLU A 113 3.98 12.19 7.24
CA GLU A 113 5.23 12.91 7.50
C GLU A 113 5.06 13.96 8.61
N THR A 114 3.87 14.56 8.72
CA THR A 114 3.58 15.58 9.73
C THR A 114 3.31 14.97 11.11
N PHE A 115 2.42 13.97 11.17
CA PHE A 115 1.91 13.44 12.45
C PHE A 115 2.61 12.16 12.90
N TYR A 116 3.17 11.39 11.96
CA TYR A 116 3.81 10.10 12.21
C TYR A 116 5.22 10.01 11.61
N PRO A 117 6.11 11.02 11.77
CA PRO A 117 7.44 11.04 11.12
C PRO A 117 8.37 9.91 11.54
N HIS A 118 8.05 9.23 12.64
CA HIS A 118 8.80 8.08 13.15
C HIS A 118 8.44 6.75 12.45
N ILE A 119 7.40 6.73 11.61
CA ILE A 119 7.01 5.58 10.80
C ILE A 119 7.45 5.84 9.35
N PRO A 120 8.62 5.33 8.94
CA PRO A 120 9.16 5.63 7.61
C PRO A 120 8.45 4.78 6.55
N PHE A 121 7.85 5.45 5.56
CA PHE A 121 7.14 4.76 4.48
C PHE A 121 7.84 4.87 3.13
N ARG A 122 7.59 3.86 2.28
CA ARG A 122 7.68 3.92 0.82
C ARG A 122 6.29 3.83 0.25
N TYR A 123 6.04 4.63 -0.77
CA TYR A 123 4.77 4.66 -1.47
C TYR A 123 4.88 3.95 -2.80
N GLY A 124 3.78 3.33 -3.24
CA GLY A 124 3.67 2.75 -4.56
C GLY A 124 2.22 2.67 -4.97
N VAL A 125 2.00 2.44 -6.27
CA VAL A 125 0.68 2.19 -6.83
C VAL A 125 0.71 0.99 -7.76
N ALA A 126 -0.38 0.23 -7.78
CA ALA A 126 -0.54 -0.96 -8.59
C ALA A 126 -1.97 -1.04 -9.15
N GLU A 127 -2.14 -1.88 -10.18
CA GLU A 127 -3.47 -2.22 -10.67
C GLU A 127 -4.21 -3.09 -9.63
N ASP A 128 -5.52 -2.87 -9.46
CA ASP A 128 -6.34 -3.73 -8.61
C ASP A 128 -6.35 -5.17 -9.17
N GLY A 129 -6.16 -6.16 -8.29
CA GLY A 129 -6.06 -7.57 -8.66
C GLY A 129 -4.69 -8.01 -9.20
N TRP A 130 -3.62 -7.89 -8.41
CA TRP A 130 -2.29 -8.44 -8.71
C TRP A 130 -2.38 -9.91 -9.19
N ASP A 131 -2.30 -10.05 -10.52
CA ASP A 131 -2.20 -11.26 -11.36
C ASP A 131 -3.40 -12.26 -11.36
N ARG A 132 -4.04 -12.39 -12.54
CA ARG A 132 -4.90 -13.55 -12.93
C ARG A 132 -4.33 -14.93 -12.50
N PRO A 133 -3.01 -15.17 -12.47
CA PRO A 133 -2.41 -16.36 -11.86
C PRO A 133 -2.85 -16.70 -10.44
N ASN A 134 -3.16 -15.73 -9.57
CA ASN A 134 -3.54 -16.01 -8.18
C ASN A 134 -4.95 -16.57 -8.03
N ILE A 135 -5.87 -16.27 -8.96
CA ILE A 135 -7.21 -16.86 -9.01
C ILE A 135 -7.15 -18.36 -9.35
N ALA A 136 -6.15 -18.79 -10.12
CA ALA A 136 -5.96 -20.20 -10.47
C ALA A 136 -5.45 -21.05 -9.29
N LEU A 137 -4.87 -20.42 -8.26
CA LEU A 137 -4.37 -21.08 -7.05
C LEU A 137 -5.43 -21.25 -5.95
N LEU A 138 -6.64 -20.70 -6.15
CA LEU A 138 -7.78 -20.78 -5.22
C LEU A 138 -8.83 -21.83 -5.65
N LYS A 139 -8.51 -22.69 -6.62
CA LYS A 139 -9.31 -23.86 -7.02
C LYS A 139 -8.55 -25.14 -6.73
#